data_AF-A0A8K0LPQ9-F1
#
_entry.id   AF-A0A8K0LPQ9-F1
#
_cell.length_a   1.000
_cell.length_b   1.000
_cell.length_c   1.000
_cell.angle_alpha   90.00
_cell.angle_beta   90.00
_cell.angle_gamma   90.00
#
_symmetry.space_group_name_H-M   'P 1'
#
loop_
_entity.id
_entity.type
_entity.pdbx_description
1 polymer ?
#
loop_
_entity_poly.entity_id
_entity_poly.type
_entity_poly.pdbx_seq_one_letter_code
_entity_poly.pdbx_strand_id
1 'polypeptide(L)'
;MRRLVAVSSCAGLGRGFGSRSGVVGYGVLSAGLVRAAPCCGGGPRRAWLSGSGSRGGGQLWKQQQQQQQRRWLSRTAGLRSQDSTTAPPPPQDTDREAQAPHTSATYPRLTEDGDLDPSVFVGMPFRFDTGIALFAKRTPRPFPPPFLSPPSGSFSDPLSTHDRSRDRRGAYVDGHRIQGYTNGDDAVFASDYFVGANDGVGAWSARPRGHAGLWARLILHFWATAMFEDAARKGTAYRPDPISYLQRAYDQTTEATGPPNDWQGTTTTAGAQLHYRRSKTATEEGQTSNETTFEPLLHVLNLGDSQVMVIRPETREMLYKSVEQWHWFDCPRQLGTNSPDTPRGCAVVDEVPLREGDVVLAMSDGVIDNLWAHEIVEKVCDSLEQWRSGEAPPSRSHQGQGAVGVEGQGENEGVVGQSEKGEGKAMMEFVAEELMEAARVIAVDPFAESPFMEHAIEEGLASGGGKLDDISVVAAICRKNAPP
;
A
#
# COMPACT_ATOMS: atom_id res chain seq x y z
N MET A 1 17.85 15.38 -45.10
CA MET A 1 18.77 14.65 -46.00
C MET A 1 18.91 13.22 -45.50
N ARG A 2 18.58 12.26 -46.37
CA ARG A 2 18.52 10.82 -46.09
C ARG A 2 19.91 10.24 -45.86
N ARG A 3 20.02 9.23 -44.99
CA ARG A 3 20.88 8.05 -45.23
C ARG A 3 20.07 6.78 -44.98
N LEU A 4 19.81 6.09 -46.08
CA LEU A 4 19.44 4.68 -46.23
C LEU A 4 20.73 3.92 -46.54
N VAL A 5 20.86 2.68 -46.07
CA VAL A 5 21.45 1.46 -46.70
C VAL A 5 21.33 0.35 -45.62
N ALA A 6 21.00 -0.92 -45.83
CA ALA A 6 20.29 -1.72 -46.82
C ALA A 6 20.24 -3.13 -46.18
N VAL A 7 19.09 -3.82 -46.25
CA VAL A 7 18.98 -5.24 -45.86
C VAL A 7 18.94 -6.05 -47.15
N SER A 8 19.88 -6.98 -47.29
CA SER A 8 19.95 -7.91 -48.42
C SER A 8 19.18 -9.19 -48.08
N SER A 9 18.28 -9.57 -48.99
CA SER A 9 17.60 -10.86 -49.04
C SER A 9 18.31 -11.74 -50.07
N CYS A 10 18.45 -13.04 -49.80
CA CYS A 10 18.44 -14.05 -50.83
C CYS A 10 17.79 -15.34 -50.32
N ALA A 11 17.01 -15.91 -51.22
CA ALA A 11 16.01 -16.94 -51.02
C ALA A 11 16.39 -18.25 -51.71
N GLY A 12 15.65 -19.30 -51.37
CA GLY A 12 15.30 -20.41 -52.26
C GLY A 12 15.77 -21.79 -51.78
N LEU A 13 15.07 -22.90 -52.02
CA LEU A 13 13.83 -23.15 -52.76
C LEU A 13 13.47 -24.65 -52.63
N GLY A 14 12.18 -24.97 -52.63
CA GLY A 14 11.60 -26.21 -53.21
C GLY A 14 11.18 -27.32 -52.24
N ARG A 15 10.15 -28.13 -52.47
CA ARG A 15 8.99 -28.19 -53.41
C ARG A 15 8.24 -29.50 -53.07
N GLY A 16 6.92 -29.56 -53.32
CA GLY A 16 6.16 -30.81 -53.56
C GLY A 16 4.90 -30.98 -52.68
N PHE A 17 3.67 -30.65 -53.11
CA PHE A 17 2.70 -31.29 -54.04
C PHE A 17 1.83 -32.44 -53.49
N GLY A 18 0.50 -32.30 -53.67
CA GLY A 18 -0.56 -33.34 -53.58
C GLY A 18 -1.81 -32.85 -52.84
N SER A 19 -2.79 -32.16 -53.44
CA SER A 19 -3.98 -32.66 -54.19
C SER A 19 -4.79 -33.70 -53.40
N ARG A 20 -6.12 -33.60 -53.15
CA ARG A 20 -7.22 -33.35 -54.10
C ARG A 20 -8.59 -33.26 -53.37
N SER A 21 -9.49 -32.39 -53.89
CA SER A 21 -10.97 -32.52 -54.08
C SER A 21 -11.90 -32.98 -52.93
N GLY A 22 -13.09 -32.42 -52.67
CA GLY A 22 -13.87 -31.38 -53.35
C GLY A 22 -15.38 -31.51 -53.04
N VAL A 23 -16.16 -30.52 -53.53
CA VAL A 23 -17.62 -30.52 -53.81
C VAL A 23 -18.55 -30.21 -52.61
N VAL A 24 -19.13 -29.02 -52.40
CA VAL A 24 -20.08 -28.12 -53.14
C VAL A 24 -21.51 -28.23 -52.57
N GLY A 25 -22.11 -27.07 -52.24
CA GLY A 25 -23.54 -26.90 -52.00
C GLY A 25 -23.92 -25.42 -51.80
N TYR A 26 -24.71 -24.88 -52.72
CA TYR A 26 -25.05 -23.47 -52.96
C TYR A 26 -26.26 -22.93 -52.16
N GLY A 27 -26.37 -21.59 -52.09
CA GLY A 27 -27.64 -20.83 -51.82
C GLY A 27 -27.39 -19.47 -51.13
N VAL A 28 -26.90 -18.43 -51.82
CA VAL A 28 -27.63 -17.36 -52.56
C VAL A 28 -28.44 -16.35 -51.71
N LEU A 29 -27.78 -15.20 -51.49
CA LEU A 29 -28.20 -13.78 -51.64
C LEU A 29 -29.53 -13.25 -51.07
N SER A 30 -29.42 -12.19 -50.26
CA SER A 30 -29.88 -10.85 -50.67
C SER A 30 -29.13 -9.72 -49.94
N ALA A 31 -28.93 -8.62 -50.65
CA ALA A 31 -28.04 -7.50 -50.35
C ALA A 31 -28.75 -6.33 -49.65
N GLY A 32 -27.97 -5.48 -48.96
CA GLY A 32 -28.46 -4.26 -48.32
C GLY A 32 -27.35 -3.26 -47.96
N LEU A 33 -26.87 -2.57 -49.00
CA LEU A 33 -26.24 -1.23 -49.06
C LEU A 33 -25.25 -0.75 -47.96
N VAL A 34 -23.99 -0.64 -48.40
CA VAL A 34 -22.94 0.22 -47.86
C VAL A 34 -23.09 1.65 -48.40
N ARG A 35 -22.84 2.67 -47.57
CA ARG A 35 -22.42 4.00 -48.04
C ARG A 35 -21.27 4.51 -47.19
N ALA A 36 -20.13 4.69 -47.85
CA ALA A 36 -18.92 5.33 -47.34
C ALA A 36 -18.55 6.53 -48.23
N ALA A 37 -17.70 7.39 -47.66
CA ALA A 37 -16.89 8.47 -48.24
C ALA A 37 -17.49 9.91 -48.19
N PRO A 38 -16.66 10.99 -48.22
CA PRO A 38 -15.19 11.01 -48.39
C PRO A 38 -14.38 11.91 -47.42
N CYS A 39 -13.07 11.67 -47.41
CA CYS A 39 -12.01 12.58 -46.95
C CYS A 39 -11.87 13.81 -47.86
N CYS A 40 -11.50 14.97 -47.30
CA CYS A 40 -10.63 15.99 -47.91
C CYS A 40 -10.35 17.15 -46.93
N GLY A 41 -9.10 17.61 -46.85
CA GLY A 41 -8.76 18.96 -46.36
C GLY A 41 -7.62 19.03 -45.36
N GLY A 42 -6.39 19.23 -45.84
CA GLY A 42 -5.21 19.41 -45.00
C GLY A 42 -4.93 20.87 -44.58
N GLY A 43 -4.24 20.99 -43.43
CA GLY A 43 -3.34 22.10 -43.06
C GLY A 43 -3.86 23.09 -42.00
N PRO A 44 -2.98 23.77 -41.22
CA PRO A 44 -1.58 23.49 -40.89
C PRO A 44 -1.34 23.24 -39.39
N ARG A 45 -0.24 22.54 -39.09
CA ARG A 45 0.38 22.47 -37.76
C ARG A 45 0.69 23.89 -37.26
N ARG A 46 0.04 24.33 -36.18
CA ARG A 46 0.48 25.51 -35.43
C ARG A 46 1.48 25.05 -34.36
N ALA A 47 2.73 25.45 -34.58
CA ALA A 47 3.71 25.57 -33.51
C ALA A 47 3.14 26.51 -32.44
N TRP A 48 3.02 26.04 -31.20
CA TRP A 48 2.80 26.94 -30.07
C TRP A 48 4.16 27.48 -29.64
N LEU A 49 4.38 28.74 -30.02
CA LEU A 49 5.35 29.62 -29.41
C LEU A 49 5.03 29.75 -27.91
N SER A 50 6.10 29.74 -27.13
CA SER A 50 6.17 30.07 -25.71
C SER A 50 5.23 31.23 -25.32
N GLY A 51 4.17 30.90 -24.60
CA GLY A 51 3.28 31.84 -23.94
C GLY A 51 3.40 31.69 -22.43
N SER A 52 4.04 32.67 -21.80
CA SER A 52 4.02 32.88 -20.37
C SER A 52 2.58 33.10 -19.87
N GLY A 53 2.10 32.24 -18.96
CA GLY A 53 0.94 32.57 -18.12
C GLY A 53 0.01 31.41 -17.74
N SER A 54 0.25 30.79 -16.58
CA SER A 54 -0.75 30.63 -15.51
C SER A 54 -0.09 30.02 -14.27
N ARG A 55 0.54 30.87 -13.44
CA ARG A 55 1.09 30.47 -12.14
C ARG A 55 0.02 30.22 -11.06
N GLY A 56 -1.27 30.12 -11.43
CA GLY A 56 -2.38 30.07 -10.46
C GLY A 56 -3.42 28.97 -10.68
N GLY A 57 -3.47 28.33 -11.86
CA GLY A 57 -4.53 27.36 -12.19
C GLY A 57 -4.50 26.09 -11.35
N GLY A 58 -3.33 25.45 -11.23
CA GLY A 58 -3.19 24.17 -10.51
C GLY A 58 -3.44 24.29 -9.00
N GLN A 59 -3.02 25.40 -8.37
CA GLN A 59 -3.29 25.63 -6.94
C GLN A 59 -4.76 25.99 -6.66
N LEU A 60 -5.41 26.78 -7.53
CA LEU A 60 -6.84 27.08 -7.38
C LEU A 60 -7.70 25.82 -7.51
N TRP A 61 -7.35 24.94 -8.44
CA TRP A 61 -8.09 23.70 -8.66
C TRP A 61 -7.95 22.73 -7.47
N LYS A 62 -6.73 22.51 -6.95
CA LYS A 62 -6.50 21.69 -5.75
C LYS A 62 -7.32 22.21 -4.55
N GLN A 63 -7.43 23.53 -4.40
CA GLN A 63 -8.29 24.14 -3.37
C GLN A 63 -9.79 23.91 -3.63
N GLN A 64 -10.24 23.98 -4.89
CA GLN A 64 -11.62 23.69 -5.27
C GLN A 64 -11.98 22.21 -5.04
N GLN A 65 -11.09 21.26 -5.36
CA GLN A 65 -11.29 19.84 -5.06
C GLN A 65 -11.35 19.57 -3.57
N GLN A 66 -10.41 20.09 -2.79
CA GLN A 66 -10.51 20.00 -1.33
C GLN A 66 -11.81 20.62 -0.80
N GLN A 67 -12.33 21.68 -1.43
CA GLN A 67 -13.66 22.21 -1.09
C GLN A 67 -14.80 21.25 -1.51
N GLN A 68 -14.72 20.59 -2.66
CA GLN A 68 -15.70 19.60 -3.11
C GLN A 68 -15.69 18.35 -2.21
N GLN A 69 -14.52 17.80 -1.90
CA GLN A 69 -14.35 16.70 -0.95
C GLN A 69 -14.86 17.08 0.45
N ARG A 70 -14.55 18.29 0.94
CA ARG A 70 -15.13 18.84 2.19
C ARG A 70 -16.66 18.93 2.13
N ARG A 71 -17.23 19.40 1.01
CA ARG A 71 -18.69 19.49 0.82
C ARG A 71 -19.32 18.10 0.78
N TRP A 72 -18.69 17.13 0.13
CA TRP A 72 -19.17 15.75 0.07
C TRP A 72 -19.18 15.10 1.45
N LEU A 73 -18.05 15.14 2.18
CA LEU A 73 -17.94 14.64 3.57
C LEU A 73 -18.94 15.33 4.53
N SER A 74 -19.32 16.57 4.24
CA SER A 74 -20.32 17.30 5.05
C SER A 74 -21.76 16.97 4.65
N ARG A 75 -22.02 16.63 3.37
CA ARG A 75 -23.35 16.25 2.86
C ARG A 75 -23.73 14.83 3.30
N THR A 76 -22.79 13.89 3.31
CA THR A 76 -23.02 12.54 3.83
C THR A 76 -23.32 12.54 5.33
N ALA A 77 -22.73 13.47 6.09
CA ALA A 77 -23.05 13.67 7.51
C ALA A 77 -24.49 14.15 7.74
N GLY A 78 -25.00 15.05 6.89
CA GLY A 78 -26.36 15.62 7.02
C GLY A 78 -27.50 14.66 6.65
N LEU A 79 -27.21 13.58 5.92
CA LEU A 79 -28.20 12.55 5.57
C LEU A 79 -28.51 11.57 6.71
N ARG A 80 -27.67 11.53 7.77
CA ARG A 80 -27.91 10.70 8.97
C ARG A 80 -28.49 11.46 10.16
N SER A 81 -28.61 12.80 10.11
CA SER A 81 -29.14 13.60 11.23
C SER A 81 -30.65 13.86 11.17
N GLN A 82 -31.36 13.34 10.16
CA GLN A 82 -32.82 13.47 10.02
C GLN A 82 -33.53 12.19 10.47
N ASP A 83 -33.35 11.80 11.73
CA ASP A 83 -34.33 10.98 12.46
C ASP A 83 -34.01 11.03 13.96
N SER A 84 -34.48 12.08 14.63
CA SER A 84 -34.76 12.04 16.07
C SER A 84 -35.76 13.14 16.44
N THR A 85 -37.04 12.81 16.35
CA THR A 85 -38.10 13.60 16.99
C THR A 85 -38.43 12.98 18.35
N THR A 86 -38.22 13.79 19.40
CA THR A 86 -38.88 13.77 20.72
C THR A 86 -39.05 12.42 21.44
N ALA A 87 -38.21 12.16 22.44
CA ALA A 87 -38.49 11.22 23.53
C ALA A 87 -38.60 11.97 24.89
N PRO A 88 -39.55 11.61 25.78
CA PRO A 88 -39.70 12.25 27.09
C PRO A 88 -38.63 11.75 28.09
N PRO A 89 -38.40 12.44 29.21
CA PRO A 89 -37.35 12.05 30.15
C PRO A 89 -37.68 10.73 30.86
N PRO A 90 -36.68 9.89 31.20
CA PRO A 90 -36.93 8.62 31.87
C PRO A 90 -37.20 8.82 33.36
N PRO A 91 -37.96 7.89 34.01
CA PRO A 91 -38.21 7.95 35.43
C PRO A 91 -36.96 7.53 36.21
N GLN A 92 -36.75 8.16 37.36
CA GLN A 92 -35.79 7.71 38.36
C GLN A 92 -36.39 6.52 39.08
N ASP A 93 -35.71 5.36 39.04
CA ASP A 93 -35.82 4.41 40.13
C ASP A 93 -34.61 3.48 40.26
N THR A 94 -34.47 3.04 41.50
CA THR A 94 -33.35 2.46 42.23
C THR A 94 -32.81 1.11 41.78
N ASP A 95 -31.51 0.92 42.00
CA ASP A 95 -30.79 -0.31 42.39
C ASP A 95 -31.34 -1.67 41.94
N ARG A 96 -30.67 -2.25 40.94
CA ARG A 96 -30.42 -3.70 40.85
C ARG A 96 -29.21 -3.97 39.97
N GLU A 97 -28.13 -4.44 40.60
CA GLU A 97 -26.98 -5.06 39.95
C GLU A 97 -27.45 -6.17 39.00
N ALA A 98 -27.27 -5.94 37.70
CA ALA A 98 -27.26 -6.99 36.70
C ALA A 98 -25.86 -6.98 36.08
N GLN A 99 -25.04 -7.94 36.49
CA GLN A 99 -23.74 -8.22 35.86
C GLN A 99 -23.97 -8.54 34.38
N ALA A 100 -23.56 -7.62 33.51
CA ALA A 100 -23.37 -7.90 32.09
C ALA A 100 -22.15 -8.81 31.92
N PRO A 101 -22.16 -9.77 30.99
CA PRO A 101 -21.01 -10.64 30.77
C PRO A 101 -19.88 -9.81 30.15
N HIS A 102 -18.84 -9.55 30.94
CA HIS A 102 -17.57 -9.08 30.42
C HIS A 102 -17.00 -10.17 29.49
N THR A 103 -17.15 -10.00 28.18
CA THR A 103 -16.31 -10.71 27.22
C THR A 103 -14.88 -10.23 27.44
N SER A 104 -14.09 -11.01 28.16
CA SER A 104 -12.64 -10.81 28.27
C SER A 104 -12.07 -10.75 26.85
N ALA A 105 -11.71 -9.54 26.40
CA ALA A 105 -10.95 -9.35 25.17
C ALA A 105 -9.65 -10.15 25.32
N THR A 106 -9.51 -11.22 24.54
CA THR A 106 -8.27 -11.99 24.50
C THR A 106 -7.30 -11.20 23.64
N TYR A 107 -6.46 -10.37 24.29
CA TYR A 107 -5.45 -9.57 23.62
C TYR A 107 -4.47 -10.43 22.80
N PRO A 108 -3.88 -9.90 21.72
CA PRO A 108 -2.91 -10.64 20.92
C PRO A 108 -1.69 -11.00 21.77
N ARG A 109 -1.05 -12.13 21.45
CA ARG A 109 0.28 -12.43 22.01
C ARG A 109 1.28 -11.40 21.49
N LEU A 110 2.03 -10.81 22.41
CA LEU A 110 3.07 -9.83 22.13
C LEU A 110 4.44 -10.39 22.52
N THR A 111 5.48 -9.97 21.80
CA THR A 111 6.88 -10.20 22.18
C THR A 111 7.27 -9.34 23.39
N GLU A 112 8.46 -9.58 23.96
CA GLU A 112 9.01 -8.75 25.04
C GLU A 112 9.13 -7.27 24.63
N ASP A 113 9.37 -7.01 23.34
CA ASP A 113 9.45 -5.67 22.77
C ASP A 113 8.08 -5.01 22.53
N GLY A 114 6.97 -5.72 22.77
CA GLY A 114 5.60 -5.24 22.56
C GLY A 114 5.13 -5.28 21.10
N ASP A 115 5.81 -6.03 20.24
CA ASP A 115 5.39 -6.30 18.85
C ASP A 115 4.48 -7.53 18.81
N LEU A 116 3.63 -7.63 17.77
CA LEU A 116 2.81 -8.83 17.55
C LEU A 116 3.70 -10.07 17.37
N ASP A 117 3.44 -11.12 18.16
CA ASP A 117 4.28 -12.32 18.17
C ASP A 117 4.04 -13.20 16.93
N PRO A 118 4.99 -13.33 15.99
CA PRO A 118 4.82 -14.13 14.79
C PRO A 118 4.72 -15.64 15.06
N SER A 119 5.08 -16.10 16.27
CA SER A 119 5.02 -17.53 16.64
C SER A 119 3.59 -18.09 16.67
N VAL A 120 2.57 -17.21 16.69
CA VAL A 120 1.16 -17.61 16.60
C VAL A 120 0.82 -18.29 15.26
N PHE A 121 1.59 -18.02 14.22
CA PHE A 121 1.44 -18.64 12.90
C PHE A 121 2.19 -19.98 12.82
N VAL A 122 1.65 -20.98 13.51
CA VAL A 122 2.29 -22.30 13.65
C VAL A 122 2.42 -23.02 12.30
N GLY A 123 3.64 -23.41 11.94
CA GLY A 123 3.91 -24.28 10.79
C GLY A 123 3.75 -23.61 9.43
N MET A 124 3.86 -22.28 9.35
CA MET A 124 3.87 -21.57 8.08
C MET A 124 5.16 -21.90 7.29
N PRO A 125 5.06 -22.38 6.04
CA PRO A 125 6.22 -22.76 5.23
C PRO A 125 6.96 -21.58 4.57
N PHE A 126 6.38 -20.38 4.62
CA PHE A 126 6.93 -19.17 4.00
C PHE A 126 6.79 -17.98 4.95
N ARG A 127 7.68 -17.01 4.80
CA ARG A 127 7.63 -15.70 5.48
C ARG A 127 8.04 -14.59 4.52
N PHE A 128 7.84 -13.36 4.95
CA PHE A 128 8.50 -12.20 4.36
C PHE A 128 9.77 -11.82 5.12
N ASP A 129 10.80 -11.44 4.37
CA ASP A 129 11.76 -10.45 4.86
C ASP A 129 11.27 -9.09 4.34
N THR A 130 11.23 -8.05 5.20
CA THR A 130 10.53 -6.78 4.90
C THR A 130 11.42 -5.56 5.11
N GLY A 131 11.19 -4.51 4.35
CA GLY A 131 11.79 -3.19 4.54
C GLY A 131 10.77 -2.08 4.37
N ILE A 132 11.01 -0.96 5.04
CA ILE A 132 10.12 0.19 5.05
C ILE A 132 10.93 1.43 4.70
N ALA A 133 10.43 2.21 3.75
CA ALA A 133 10.93 3.54 3.47
C ALA A 133 9.77 4.51 3.34
N LEU A 134 10.01 5.71 3.81
CA LEU A 134 8.95 6.68 4.05
C LEU A 134 9.48 8.06 3.62
N PHE A 135 8.61 8.97 3.22
CA PHE A 135 8.85 10.41 3.12
C PHE A 135 7.55 11.13 3.46
N ALA A 136 7.61 12.09 4.38
CA ALA A 136 6.42 12.84 4.77
C ALA A 136 6.47 14.22 4.12
N LYS A 137 5.42 14.62 3.40
CA LYS A 137 5.28 15.98 2.83
C LYS A 137 5.25 17.06 3.92
N ARG A 138 4.87 16.66 5.14
CA ARG A 138 4.78 17.51 6.32
C ARG A 138 5.02 16.70 7.59
N THR A 139 5.42 17.39 8.66
CA THR A 139 5.55 16.78 9.98
C THR A 139 4.20 16.20 10.45
N PRO A 140 4.16 14.92 10.90
CA PRO A 140 2.93 14.32 11.45
C PRO A 140 2.40 15.12 12.63
N ARG A 141 1.07 15.19 12.77
CA ARG A 141 0.46 15.69 14.01
C ARG A 141 0.67 14.66 15.12
N PRO A 142 1.13 15.05 16.33
CA PRO A 142 1.17 14.15 17.47
C PRO A 142 -0.21 13.55 17.72
N PHE A 143 -0.26 12.27 18.08
CA PHE A 143 -1.53 11.63 18.42
C PHE A 143 -2.14 12.28 19.66
N PRO A 144 -3.46 12.51 19.67
CA PRO A 144 -4.12 13.17 20.77
C PRO A 144 -4.43 12.18 21.92
N PRO A 145 -4.77 12.65 23.13
CA PRO A 145 -5.31 11.78 24.17
C PRO A 145 -6.51 10.95 23.68
N PRO A 146 -6.65 9.68 24.11
CA PRO A 146 -5.80 8.94 25.05
C PRO A 146 -4.56 8.30 24.40
N PHE A 147 -4.33 8.50 23.11
CA PHE A 147 -3.30 7.85 22.30
C PHE A 147 -1.90 8.49 22.43
N LEU A 148 -1.69 9.33 23.45
CA LEU A 148 -0.45 10.09 23.63
C LEU A 148 0.75 9.17 23.90
N SER A 149 1.87 9.51 23.28
CA SER A 149 3.21 9.11 23.71
C SER A 149 3.65 10.00 24.89
N PRO A 150 3.96 9.45 26.08
CA PRO A 150 4.45 10.27 27.18
C PRO A 150 5.76 10.98 26.77
N PRO A 151 5.95 12.26 27.14
CA PRO A 151 7.22 12.95 26.91
C PRO A 151 8.35 12.24 27.66
N SER A 152 9.55 12.19 27.09
CA SER A 152 10.73 11.66 27.77
C SER A 152 10.98 12.48 29.05
N GLY A 153 11.15 11.80 30.19
CA GLY A 153 11.45 12.46 31.48
C GLY A 153 12.85 13.09 31.59
N SER A 154 13.50 13.41 30.46
CA SER A 154 14.86 13.98 30.43
C SER A 154 14.81 15.45 30.03
N PHE A 155 15.10 16.34 30.99
CA PHE A 155 15.10 17.80 30.82
C PHE A 155 16.21 18.34 29.90
N SER A 156 17.12 17.48 29.41
CA SER A 156 18.22 17.85 28.51
C SER A 156 17.94 17.59 27.02
N ASP A 157 16.75 17.13 26.66
CA ASP A 157 16.34 16.95 25.26
C ASP A 157 15.26 17.95 24.75
N PRO A 158 15.38 19.30 24.92
CA PRO A 158 14.38 20.21 24.36
C PRO A 158 14.53 20.48 22.85
N LEU A 159 15.56 19.97 22.16
CA LEU A 159 15.83 20.32 20.76
C LEU A 159 16.44 19.19 19.89
N SER A 160 16.55 17.93 20.35
CA SER A 160 17.01 16.80 19.51
C SER A 160 15.94 15.74 19.23
N THR A 161 14.68 16.16 19.16
CA THR A 161 13.52 15.30 18.91
C THR A 161 13.36 14.79 17.47
N HIS A 162 14.34 14.96 16.60
CA HIS A 162 14.25 14.52 15.20
C HIS A 162 14.97 13.20 14.87
N ASP A 163 15.81 12.65 15.76
CA ASP A 163 16.78 11.60 15.36
C ASP A 163 16.66 10.26 16.07
N ARG A 164 15.48 9.92 16.61
CA ARG A 164 15.18 8.51 16.96
C ARG A 164 13.83 8.07 16.40
N SER A 165 13.91 7.59 15.16
CA SER A 165 12.95 6.76 14.41
C SER A 165 11.50 7.26 14.41
N ARG A 166 11.08 7.89 13.30
CA ARG A 166 9.73 7.81 12.70
C ARG A 166 8.66 7.12 13.55
N ASP A 167 8.33 7.81 14.62
CA ASP A 167 7.47 7.51 15.75
C ASP A 167 7.26 6.03 16.13
N ARG A 168 8.33 5.39 16.64
CA ARG A 168 8.25 4.16 17.46
C ARG A 168 7.96 4.45 18.94
N ARG A 169 7.76 5.72 19.34
CA ARG A 169 7.44 6.10 20.73
C ARG A 169 5.97 5.76 21.03
N GLY A 170 5.71 5.38 22.28
CA GLY A 170 4.51 4.66 22.73
C GLY A 170 3.19 5.40 22.57
N ALA A 171 2.62 5.36 21.38
CA ALA A 171 1.20 5.55 21.19
C ALA A 171 0.48 4.31 21.72
N TYR A 172 -0.49 4.47 22.61
CA TYR A 172 -1.19 3.35 23.23
C TYR A 172 -2.68 3.39 22.92
N VAL A 173 -3.28 2.21 22.73
CA VAL A 173 -4.72 2.00 22.77
C VAL A 173 -4.97 0.83 23.73
N ASP A 174 -5.90 1.01 24.65
CA ASP A 174 -6.22 0.04 25.71
C ASP A 174 -5.00 -0.43 26.53
N GLY A 175 -4.00 0.44 26.70
CA GLY A 175 -2.77 0.12 27.43
C GLY A 175 -1.70 -0.65 26.61
N HIS A 176 -1.95 -0.90 25.33
CA HIS A 176 -1.03 -1.61 24.42
C HIS A 176 -0.48 -0.70 23.33
N ARG A 177 0.78 -0.92 22.93
CA ARG A 177 1.41 -0.12 21.88
C ARG A 177 0.67 -0.30 20.55
N ILE A 178 0.31 0.82 19.94
CA ILE A 178 -0.26 0.87 18.59
C ILE A 178 0.85 0.46 17.59
N GLN A 179 0.55 -0.53 16.77
CA GLN A 179 1.51 -1.16 15.86
C GLN A 179 1.73 -0.36 14.56
N GLY A 180 2.93 -0.45 13.96
CA GLY A 180 3.30 0.16 12.67
C GLY A 180 4.23 1.39 12.78
N TYR A 181 4.44 2.12 11.65
CA TYR A 181 5.11 3.44 11.56
C TYR A 181 4.25 4.54 10.89
N THR A 182 4.23 5.75 11.45
CA THR A 182 3.40 6.88 10.93
C THR A 182 4.25 7.74 10.01
N ASN A 183 3.70 8.21 8.89
CA ASN A 183 4.43 9.01 7.91
C ASN A 183 3.54 10.15 7.36
N GLY A 184 3.65 11.33 7.94
CA GLY A 184 2.72 12.43 7.67
C GLY A 184 1.30 12.04 8.10
N ASP A 185 0.38 11.96 7.14
CA ASP A 185 -0.97 11.43 7.34
C ASP A 185 -1.09 9.93 6.99
N ASP A 186 -0.04 9.30 6.44
CA ASP A 186 0.01 7.85 6.17
C ASP A 186 0.37 7.03 7.41
N ALA A 187 0.12 5.73 7.30
CA ALA A 187 0.67 4.72 8.18
C ALA A 187 1.07 3.46 7.40
N VAL A 188 2.10 2.78 7.90
CA VAL A 188 2.54 1.47 7.36
C VAL A 188 2.70 0.44 8.46
N PHE A 189 2.59 -0.84 8.09
CA PHE A 189 2.86 -1.98 8.97
C PHE A 189 3.60 -3.07 8.18
N ALA A 190 4.55 -3.75 8.83
CA ALA A 190 5.25 -4.89 8.25
C ALA A 190 5.52 -5.96 9.31
N SER A 191 5.41 -7.21 8.89
CA SER A 191 5.67 -8.42 9.68
C SER A 191 6.02 -9.57 8.73
N ASP A 192 6.43 -10.71 9.30
CA ASP A 192 6.71 -11.94 8.55
C ASP A 192 5.52 -12.43 7.70
N TYR A 193 4.28 -12.04 8.01
CA TYR A 193 3.07 -12.60 7.37
C TYR A 193 2.08 -11.55 6.84
N PHE A 194 2.32 -10.27 7.08
CA PHE A 194 1.44 -9.18 6.64
C PHE A 194 2.22 -7.88 6.47
N VAL A 195 1.96 -7.21 5.35
CA VAL A 195 2.41 -5.86 5.05
C VAL A 195 1.22 -4.99 4.65
N GLY A 196 1.27 -3.70 4.94
CA GLY A 196 0.22 -2.78 4.53
C GLY A 196 0.64 -1.32 4.57
N ALA A 197 -0.01 -0.54 3.72
CA ALA A 197 0.11 0.90 3.62
C ALA A 197 -1.30 1.52 3.57
N ASN A 198 -1.52 2.50 4.44
CA ASN A 198 -2.78 3.22 4.55
C ASN A 198 -2.48 4.71 4.39
N ASP A 199 -3.13 5.36 3.43
CA ASP A 199 -3.05 6.81 3.26
C ASP A 199 -4.24 7.50 3.94
N GLY A 200 -3.91 8.32 4.93
CA GLY A 200 -4.87 9.14 5.63
C GLY A 200 -5.16 10.43 4.86
N VAL A 201 -6.44 10.70 4.59
CA VAL A 201 -6.85 11.88 3.81
C VAL A 201 -6.46 13.18 4.50
N GLY A 202 -5.41 13.83 4.01
CA GLY A 202 -4.76 14.98 4.66
C GLY A 202 -5.64 16.21 4.88
N ALA A 203 -6.79 16.32 4.20
CA ALA A 203 -7.77 17.38 4.39
C ALA A 203 -8.35 17.42 5.82
N TRP A 204 -8.35 16.30 6.54
CA TRP A 204 -8.78 16.24 7.94
C TRP A 204 -7.92 17.10 8.86
N SER A 205 -6.63 17.27 8.57
CA SER A 205 -5.73 18.04 9.42
C SER A 205 -6.05 19.55 9.46
N ALA A 206 -6.95 20.03 8.60
CA ALA A 206 -7.51 21.38 8.69
C ALA A 206 -8.65 21.51 9.74
N ARG A 207 -9.16 20.40 10.27
CA ARG A 207 -10.20 20.37 11.30
C ARG A 207 -9.56 20.18 12.68
N PRO A 208 -10.05 20.88 13.74
CA PRO A 208 -9.49 20.74 15.08
C PRO A 208 -9.40 19.30 15.58
N ARG A 209 -10.45 18.51 15.31
CA ARG A 209 -10.57 17.09 15.68
C ARG A 209 -10.16 16.13 14.57
N GLY A 210 -9.68 16.63 13.43
CA GLY A 210 -9.30 15.80 12.30
C GLY A 210 -7.88 15.26 12.45
N HIS A 211 -7.72 13.95 12.38
CA HIS A 211 -6.48 13.22 12.60
C HIS A 211 -6.38 12.01 11.68
N ALA A 212 -5.97 12.27 10.44
CA ALA A 212 -5.91 11.25 9.38
C ALA A 212 -4.83 10.18 9.67
N GLY A 213 -3.63 10.59 10.08
CA GLY A 213 -2.56 9.66 10.47
C GLY A 213 -2.93 8.73 11.64
N LEU A 214 -3.73 9.21 12.60
CA LEU A 214 -4.27 8.36 13.67
C LEU A 214 -5.21 7.30 13.10
N TRP A 215 -6.14 7.68 12.22
CA TRP A 215 -7.06 6.75 11.56
C TRP A 215 -6.32 5.71 10.72
N ALA A 216 -5.37 6.13 9.89
CA ALA A 216 -4.53 5.26 9.08
C ALA A 216 -3.80 4.21 9.94
N ARG A 217 -3.16 4.67 11.03
CA ARG A 217 -2.44 3.83 11.98
C ARG A 217 -3.36 2.87 12.75
N LEU A 218 -4.49 3.33 13.28
CA LEU A 218 -5.39 2.49 14.06
C LEU A 218 -6.01 1.38 13.20
N ILE A 219 -6.36 1.65 11.94
CA ILE A 219 -6.84 0.62 11.02
C ILE A 219 -5.78 -0.46 10.84
N LEU A 220 -4.51 -0.11 10.54
CA LEU A 220 -3.45 -1.12 10.43
C LEU A 220 -3.22 -1.89 11.73
N HIS A 221 -3.21 -1.19 12.86
CA HIS A 221 -3.02 -1.80 14.17
C HIS A 221 -4.08 -2.86 14.47
N PHE A 222 -5.36 -2.50 14.36
CA PHE A 222 -6.45 -3.42 14.66
C PHE A 222 -6.59 -4.51 13.59
N TRP A 223 -6.23 -4.22 12.33
CA TRP A 223 -6.25 -5.21 11.26
C TRP A 223 -5.19 -6.30 11.51
N ALA A 224 -3.95 -5.91 11.77
CA ALA A 224 -2.89 -6.84 12.13
C ALA A 224 -3.25 -7.60 13.42
N THR A 225 -3.76 -6.92 14.44
CA THR A 225 -4.17 -7.54 15.71
C THR A 225 -5.26 -8.60 15.51
N ALA A 226 -6.33 -8.28 14.77
CA ALA A 226 -7.40 -9.22 14.47
C ALA A 226 -6.91 -10.48 13.75
N MET A 227 -5.95 -10.31 12.83
CA MET A 227 -5.31 -11.40 12.12
C MET A 227 -4.47 -12.30 13.03
N PHE A 228 -3.62 -11.72 13.89
CA PHE A 228 -2.77 -12.48 14.81
C PHE A 228 -3.57 -13.19 15.90
N GLU A 229 -4.62 -12.57 16.42
CA GLU A 229 -5.52 -13.23 17.37
C GLU A 229 -6.25 -14.42 16.75
N ASP A 230 -6.71 -14.29 15.50
CA ASP A 230 -7.37 -15.39 14.81
C ASP A 230 -6.41 -16.56 14.54
N ALA A 231 -5.16 -16.26 14.19
CA ALA A 231 -4.09 -17.25 14.06
C ALA A 231 -3.80 -17.96 15.39
N ALA A 232 -3.63 -17.20 16.47
CA ALA A 232 -3.39 -17.76 17.81
C ALA A 232 -4.53 -18.67 18.26
N ARG A 233 -5.78 -18.29 17.96
CA ARG A 233 -6.98 -19.04 18.34
C ARG A 233 -7.18 -20.31 17.52
N LYS A 234 -6.90 -20.27 16.21
CA LYS A 234 -7.12 -21.40 15.30
C LYS A 234 -5.91 -22.34 15.19
N GLY A 235 -4.70 -21.89 15.53
CA GLY A 235 -3.48 -22.69 15.41
C GLY A 235 -3.29 -23.25 14.01
N THR A 236 -3.09 -24.57 13.88
CA THR A 236 -2.89 -25.24 12.59
C THR A 236 -4.11 -25.23 11.67
N ALA A 237 -5.31 -24.94 12.21
CA ALA A 237 -6.53 -24.78 11.44
C ALA A 237 -6.74 -23.34 10.90
N TYR A 238 -5.79 -22.45 11.12
CA TYR A 238 -5.86 -21.06 10.67
C TYR A 238 -6.09 -20.96 9.16
N ARG A 239 -7.04 -20.10 8.78
CA ARG A 239 -7.33 -19.73 7.39
C ARG A 239 -7.59 -18.22 7.35
N PRO A 240 -6.92 -17.47 6.47
CA PRO A 240 -7.16 -16.05 6.27
C PRO A 240 -8.64 -15.73 6.01
N ASP A 241 -9.13 -14.66 6.63
CA ASP A 241 -10.40 -13.99 6.30
C ASP A 241 -10.16 -12.47 6.29
N PRO A 242 -9.51 -11.94 5.23
CA PRO A 242 -9.06 -10.55 5.18
C PRO A 242 -10.19 -9.53 5.39
N ILE A 243 -11.38 -9.79 4.83
CA ILE A 243 -12.55 -8.91 4.97
C ILE A 243 -13.00 -8.84 6.43
N SER A 244 -13.11 -9.98 7.13
CA SER A 244 -13.53 -9.95 8.53
C SER A 244 -12.50 -9.28 9.43
N TYR A 245 -11.21 -9.43 9.15
CA TYR A 245 -10.16 -8.74 9.92
C TYR A 245 -10.23 -7.22 9.73
N LEU A 246 -10.35 -6.75 8.48
CA LEU A 246 -10.49 -5.32 8.21
C LEU A 246 -11.81 -4.75 8.75
N GLN A 247 -12.91 -5.51 8.68
CA GLN A 247 -14.18 -5.09 9.29
C GLN A 247 -14.03 -4.88 10.79
N ARG A 248 -13.42 -5.84 11.49
CA ARG A 248 -13.16 -5.70 12.92
C ARG A 248 -12.25 -4.50 13.21
N ALA A 249 -11.24 -4.27 12.38
CA ALA A 249 -10.36 -3.12 12.51
C ALA A 249 -11.08 -1.77 12.35
N TYR A 250 -12.00 -1.68 11.39
CA TYR A 250 -12.84 -0.52 11.18
C TYR A 250 -13.78 -0.26 12.37
N ASP A 251 -14.41 -1.31 12.90
CA ASP A 251 -15.31 -1.20 14.05
C ASP A 251 -14.53 -0.73 15.30
N GLN A 252 -13.38 -1.33 15.59
CA GLN A 252 -12.52 -0.95 16.73
C GLN A 252 -11.91 0.44 16.58
N THR A 253 -11.53 0.84 15.36
CA THR A 253 -11.04 2.21 15.11
C THR A 253 -12.15 3.23 15.36
N THR A 254 -13.36 2.95 14.90
CA THR A 254 -14.53 3.81 15.11
C THR A 254 -14.88 3.94 16.59
N GLU A 255 -14.80 2.83 17.34
CA GLU A 255 -15.00 2.83 18.79
C GLU A 255 -13.91 3.63 19.51
N ALA A 256 -12.64 3.33 19.26
CA ALA A 256 -11.50 3.98 19.91
C ALA A 256 -11.45 5.49 19.66
N THR A 257 -11.82 5.91 18.45
CA THR A 257 -11.85 7.33 18.08
C THR A 257 -13.17 8.02 18.41
N GLY A 258 -14.18 7.28 18.87
CA GLY A 258 -15.52 7.78 19.19
C GLY A 258 -15.60 8.63 20.47
N PRO A 259 -16.82 8.88 20.98
CA PRO A 259 -17.02 9.62 22.22
C PRO A 259 -16.23 9.03 23.41
N PRO A 260 -15.70 9.85 24.34
CA PRO A 260 -15.92 11.29 24.46
C PRO A 260 -14.98 12.15 23.58
N ASN A 261 -13.94 11.57 22.99
CA ASN A 261 -12.88 12.33 22.31
C ASN A 261 -13.19 12.65 20.84
N ASP A 262 -14.02 11.82 20.18
CA ASP A 262 -14.55 11.99 18.81
C ASP A 262 -13.52 12.60 17.83
N TRP A 263 -12.43 11.85 17.65
CA TRP A 263 -11.35 12.11 16.72
C TRP A 263 -11.75 11.64 15.32
N GLN A 264 -11.76 12.58 14.38
CA GLN A 264 -12.32 12.36 13.05
C GLN A 264 -11.21 12.10 12.03
N GLY A 265 -11.49 11.32 11.02
CA GLY A 265 -10.50 10.99 9.99
C GLY A 265 -11.03 9.97 9.02
N THR A 266 -10.33 9.83 7.90
CA THR A 266 -10.57 8.78 6.93
C THR A 266 -9.24 8.33 6.34
N THR A 267 -9.19 7.09 5.90
CA THR A 267 -7.99 6.49 5.31
C THR A 267 -8.37 5.54 4.17
N THR A 268 -7.55 5.47 3.15
CA THR A 268 -7.51 4.31 2.25
C THR A 268 -6.78 3.16 2.94
N THR A 269 -6.82 1.96 2.36
CA THR A 269 -6.12 0.82 2.92
C THR A 269 -5.75 -0.22 1.87
N ALA A 270 -4.47 -0.59 1.85
CA ALA A 270 -3.90 -1.62 1.00
C ALA A 270 -3.06 -2.57 1.86
N GLY A 271 -3.40 -3.86 1.85
CA GLY A 271 -2.72 -4.87 2.65
C GLY A 271 -2.51 -6.19 1.91
N ALA A 272 -1.43 -6.88 2.23
CA ALA A 272 -1.06 -8.15 1.63
C ALA A 272 -0.67 -9.17 2.70
N GLN A 273 -1.44 -10.24 2.79
CA GLN A 273 -1.26 -11.31 3.77
C GLN A 273 -0.66 -12.56 3.11
N LEU A 274 0.50 -13.00 3.60
CA LEU A 274 1.14 -14.23 3.16
C LEU A 274 0.49 -15.46 3.80
N HIS A 275 0.15 -16.42 2.95
CA HIS A 275 -0.32 -17.74 3.32
C HIS A 275 0.26 -18.78 2.36
N TYR A 276 -0.28 -20.00 2.39
CA TYR A 276 0.12 -21.07 1.49
C TYR A 276 -1.07 -21.88 1.01
N ARG A 277 -0.90 -22.53 -0.13
CA ARG A 277 -1.78 -23.57 -0.65
C ARG A 277 -1.09 -24.93 -0.52
N ARG A 278 -1.83 -25.92 -0.04
CA ARG A 278 -1.36 -27.31 0.00
C ARG A 278 -1.69 -27.99 -1.32
N SER A 279 -0.69 -28.50 -2.02
CA SER A 279 -0.89 -29.33 -3.21
C SER A 279 -0.55 -30.79 -2.86
N LYS A 280 -1.39 -31.71 -3.36
CA LYS A 280 -1.09 -33.14 -3.36
C LYS A 280 -0.64 -33.47 -4.77
N THR A 281 0.63 -33.78 -4.96
CA THR A 281 1.10 -34.34 -6.23
C THR A 281 0.48 -35.72 -6.41
N ALA A 282 -0.48 -35.83 -7.32
CA ALA A 282 -0.93 -37.14 -7.81
C ALA A 282 0.15 -37.65 -8.76
N THR A 283 0.90 -38.66 -8.33
CA THR A 283 1.78 -39.40 -9.24
C THR A 283 0.93 -40.23 -10.19
N GLU A 284 1.07 -39.99 -11.49
CA GLU A 284 0.59 -40.93 -12.49
C GLU A 284 1.31 -42.29 -12.30
N GLU A 285 0.51 -43.34 -12.25
CA GLU A 285 0.86 -44.76 -12.31
C GLU A 285 1.94 -45.28 -11.32
N GLY A 286 1.47 -45.62 -10.11
CA GLY A 286 2.00 -46.78 -9.37
C GLY A 286 3.01 -46.53 -8.25
N GLN A 287 3.42 -45.29 -7.98
CA GLN A 287 4.24 -44.95 -6.81
C GLN A 287 3.59 -43.83 -6.01
N THR A 288 2.90 -44.17 -4.93
CA THR A 288 2.35 -43.20 -3.97
C THR A 288 3.48 -42.50 -3.21
N SER A 289 3.96 -41.36 -3.70
CA SER A 289 4.66 -40.41 -2.83
C SER A 289 3.60 -39.62 -2.06
N ASN A 290 3.56 -39.80 -0.74
CA ASN A 290 2.72 -38.99 0.16
C ASN A 290 3.31 -37.58 0.39
N GLU A 291 4.06 -37.04 -0.59
CA GLU A 291 4.77 -35.78 -0.42
C GLU A 291 3.76 -34.63 -0.56
N THR A 292 3.62 -33.88 0.53
CA THR A 292 2.80 -32.68 0.53
C THR A 292 3.68 -31.51 0.12
N THR A 293 3.35 -30.87 -1.00
CA THR A 293 4.01 -29.63 -1.40
C THR A 293 3.20 -28.42 -0.95
N PHE A 294 3.91 -27.34 -0.62
CA PHE A 294 3.33 -26.07 -0.23
C PHE A 294 3.74 -25.02 -1.25
N GLU A 295 2.77 -24.22 -1.70
CA GLU A 295 2.97 -23.11 -2.62
C GLU A 295 2.59 -21.81 -1.91
N PRO A 296 3.39 -20.73 -1.97
CA PRO A 296 3.05 -19.49 -1.31
C PRO A 296 1.87 -18.82 -2.03
N LEU A 297 0.95 -18.27 -1.25
CA LEU A 297 -0.28 -17.63 -1.73
C LEU A 297 -0.47 -16.31 -0.99
N LEU A 298 -0.63 -15.23 -1.73
CA LEU A 298 -0.87 -13.90 -1.19
C LEU A 298 -2.36 -13.58 -1.23
N HIS A 299 -2.93 -13.14 -0.11
CA HIS A 299 -4.25 -12.52 -0.10
C HIS A 299 -4.05 -11.00 -0.08
N VAL A 300 -4.36 -10.35 -1.18
CA VAL A 300 -4.33 -8.89 -1.31
C VAL A 300 -5.71 -8.35 -0.97
N LEU A 301 -5.81 -7.36 -0.10
CA LEU A 301 -7.03 -6.62 0.14
C LEU A 301 -6.78 -5.13 -0.15
N ASN A 302 -7.63 -4.53 -0.98
CA ASN A 302 -7.57 -3.10 -1.29
C ASN A 302 -8.91 -2.38 -1.09
N LEU A 303 -8.85 -1.16 -0.57
CA LEU A 303 -9.95 -0.18 -0.56
C LEU A 303 -9.37 1.24 -0.66
N GLY A 304 -9.64 1.89 -1.78
CA GLY A 304 -9.10 3.22 -2.13
C GLY A 304 -8.05 3.13 -3.24
N ASP A 305 -7.11 4.07 -3.24
CA ASP A 305 -6.09 4.27 -4.27
C ASP A 305 -4.65 3.97 -3.80
N SER A 306 -4.43 3.66 -2.52
CA SER A 306 -3.24 2.88 -2.14
C SER A 306 -3.21 1.54 -2.90
N GLN A 307 -2.02 0.97 -3.09
CA GLN A 307 -1.86 -0.21 -3.96
C GLN A 307 -0.93 -1.27 -3.39
N VAL A 308 -1.27 -2.52 -3.72
CA VAL A 308 -0.36 -3.67 -3.63
C VAL A 308 0.08 -4.07 -5.02
N MET A 309 1.39 -4.29 -5.19
CA MET A 309 2.00 -4.74 -6.45
C MET A 309 2.90 -5.95 -6.19
N VAL A 310 2.89 -6.91 -7.11
CA VAL A 310 3.73 -8.11 -7.06
C VAL A 310 4.64 -8.15 -8.27
N ILE A 311 5.93 -8.28 -8.02
CA ILE A 311 6.99 -8.28 -9.04
C ILE A 311 7.74 -9.60 -8.93
N ARG A 312 8.07 -10.21 -10.06
CA ARG A 312 9.02 -11.33 -10.16
C ARG A 312 10.36 -10.82 -10.67
N PRO A 313 11.35 -10.59 -9.80
CA PRO A 313 12.62 -10.00 -10.22
C PRO A 313 13.38 -10.86 -11.23
N GLU A 314 13.27 -12.19 -11.15
CA GLU A 314 13.98 -13.10 -12.07
C GLU A 314 13.55 -12.92 -13.54
N THR A 315 12.30 -12.50 -13.77
CA THR A 315 11.77 -12.24 -15.13
C THR A 315 11.55 -10.76 -15.41
N ARG A 316 11.74 -9.89 -14.40
CA ARG A 316 11.39 -8.46 -14.44
C ARG A 316 9.93 -8.22 -14.85
N GLU A 317 9.02 -9.07 -14.37
CA GLU A 317 7.58 -9.00 -14.69
C GLU A 317 6.77 -8.49 -13.51
N MET A 318 5.81 -7.60 -13.78
CA MET A 318 4.72 -7.29 -12.85
C MET A 318 3.67 -8.40 -12.94
N LEU A 319 3.57 -9.24 -11.91
CA LEU A 319 2.61 -10.33 -11.85
C LEU A 319 1.20 -9.83 -11.51
N TYR A 320 1.13 -8.79 -10.68
CA TYR A 320 -0.13 -8.27 -10.15
C TYR A 320 0.02 -6.82 -9.73
N LYS A 321 -1.08 -6.06 -9.86
CA LYS A 321 -1.25 -4.71 -9.32
C LYS A 321 -2.72 -4.55 -8.94
N SER A 322 -3.01 -4.17 -7.71
CA SER A 322 -4.39 -3.95 -7.27
C SER A 322 -5.03 -2.77 -7.99
N VAL A 323 -6.33 -2.89 -8.27
CA VAL A 323 -7.10 -1.83 -8.96
C VAL A 323 -7.50 -0.74 -7.96
N GLU A 324 -7.28 0.52 -8.32
CA GLU A 324 -7.72 1.66 -7.51
C GLU A 324 -9.25 1.79 -7.49
N GLN A 325 -9.75 2.38 -6.42
CA GLN A 325 -11.17 2.57 -6.20
C GLN A 325 -11.48 4.03 -5.91
N TRP A 326 -12.35 4.60 -6.73
CA TRP A 326 -12.69 6.02 -6.69
C TRP A 326 -14.20 6.21 -6.58
N HIS A 327 -14.61 7.31 -5.95
CA HIS A 327 -15.94 7.88 -6.20
C HIS A 327 -15.92 8.77 -7.44
N TRP A 328 -14.82 9.53 -7.59
CA TRP A 328 -14.39 10.27 -8.78
C TRP A 328 -12.89 10.55 -8.65
N PHE A 329 -12.25 11.07 -9.71
CA PHE A 329 -10.81 11.32 -9.72
C PHE A 329 -10.33 12.16 -8.50
N ASP A 330 -9.24 11.73 -7.87
CA ASP A 330 -8.63 12.33 -6.67
C ASP A 330 -9.58 12.33 -5.43
N CYS A 331 -10.62 11.48 -5.46
CA CYS A 331 -11.48 11.19 -4.32
C CYS A 331 -11.66 9.67 -4.17
N PRO A 332 -10.69 9.00 -3.52
CA PRO A 332 -10.72 7.56 -3.37
C PRO A 332 -11.89 7.11 -2.48
N ARG A 333 -12.25 5.83 -2.60
CA ARG A 333 -12.99 5.16 -1.53
C ARG A 333 -12.14 5.14 -0.28
N GLN A 334 -12.76 5.36 0.88
CA GLN A 334 -12.01 5.59 2.10
C GLN A 334 -12.80 5.14 3.32
N LEU A 335 -12.15 4.51 4.29
CA LEU A 335 -12.77 4.14 5.55
C LEU A 335 -12.74 5.31 6.52
N GLY A 336 -13.87 5.61 7.16
CA GLY A 336 -13.89 6.40 8.38
C GLY A 336 -15.04 7.38 8.51
N THR A 337 -14.77 8.50 9.17
CA THR A 337 -15.80 9.47 9.59
C THR A 337 -16.58 10.00 8.39
N ASN A 338 -17.90 9.83 8.41
CA ASN A 338 -18.84 10.26 7.35
C ASN A 338 -18.59 9.66 5.95
N SER A 339 -17.76 8.63 5.85
CA SER A 339 -17.65 7.86 4.62
C SER A 339 -18.81 6.87 4.49
N PRO A 340 -19.39 6.68 3.29
CA PRO A 340 -20.33 5.60 3.02
C PRO A 340 -19.62 4.25 2.82
N ASP A 341 -18.31 4.23 2.61
CA ASP A 341 -17.56 3.02 2.32
C ASP A 341 -17.35 2.18 3.58
N THR A 342 -17.48 0.87 3.44
CA THR A 342 -17.28 -0.09 4.53
C THR A 342 -16.43 -1.25 4.04
N PRO A 343 -15.68 -1.94 4.93
CA PRO A 343 -14.87 -3.09 4.53
C PRO A 343 -15.69 -4.16 3.81
N ARG A 344 -16.81 -4.62 4.40
CA ARG A 344 -17.67 -5.65 3.78
C ARG A 344 -18.34 -5.22 2.48
N GLY A 345 -18.59 -3.92 2.30
CA GLY A 345 -19.32 -3.40 1.14
C GLY A 345 -18.43 -3.02 -0.04
N CYS A 346 -17.16 -2.68 0.21
CA CYS A 346 -16.32 -2.01 -0.80
C CYS A 346 -14.94 -2.61 -0.96
N ALA A 347 -14.39 -3.31 0.05
CA ALA A 347 -13.06 -3.88 -0.08
C ALA A 347 -13.05 -5.02 -1.09
N VAL A 348 -11.99 -5.07 -1.91
CA VAL A 348 -11.75 -6.14 -2.88
C VAL A 348 -10.63 -7.03 -2.35
N VAL A 349 -10.81 -8.35 -2.47
CA VAL A 349 -9.80 -9.34 -2.12
C VAL A 349 -9.44 -10.16 -3.33
N ASP A 350 -8.13 -10.25 -3.60
CA ASP A 350 -7.56 -11.04 -4.68
C ASP A 350 -6.55 -12.04 -4.12
N GLU A 351 -6.55 -13.26 -4.68
CA GLU A 351 -5.56 -14.29 -4.37
C GLU A 351 -4.49 -14.33 -5.47
N VAL A 352 -3.23 -14.10 -5.09
CA VAL A 352 -2.09 -14.06 -6.01
C VAL A 352 -1.11 -15.18 -5.66
N PRO A 353 -0.97 -16.22 -6.51
CA PRO A 353 0.06 -17.24 -6.32
C PRO A 353 1.46 -16.62 -6.44
N LEU A 354 2.34 -16.95 -5.49
CA LEU A 354 3.71 -16.47 -5.45
C LEU A 354 4.72 -17.59 -5.73
N ARG A 355 5.98 -17.18 -5.89
CA ARG A 355 7.17 -18.01 -5.77
C ARG A 355 8.11 -17.42 -4.71
N GLU A 356 8.99 -18.25 -4.19
CA GLU A 356 10.15 -17.74 -3.44
C GLU A 356 10.96 -16.79 -4.34
N GLY A 357 11.33 -15.64 -3.80
CA GLY A 357 12.01 -14.57 -4.55
C GLY A 357 11.07 -13.49 -5.10
N ASP A 358 9.77 -13.74 -5.22
CA ASP A 358 8.81 -12.71 -5.64
C ASP A 358 8.76 -11.59 -4.58
N VAL A 359 8.68 -10.35 -5.05
CA VAL A 359 8.60 -9.13 -4.23
C VAL A 359 7.16 -8.62 -4.20
N VAL A 360 6.68 -8.32 -3.01
CA VAL A 360 5.39 -7.69 -2.73
C VAL A 360 5.66 -6.28 -2.23
N LEU A 361 4.99 -5.30 -2.85
CA LEU A 361 5.01 -3.90 -2.42
C LEU A 361 3.62 -3.54 -1.90
N ALA A 362 3.55 -2.86 -0.76
CA ALA A 362 2.37 -2.09 -0.34
C ALA A 362 2.76 -0.61 -0.30
N MET A 363 2.02 0.23 -1.02
CA MET A 363 2.41 1.61 -1.32
C MET A 363 1.22 2.57 -1.20
N SER A 364 1.47 3.79 -0.74
CA SER A 364 0.50 4.91 -0.84
C SER A 364 0.47 5.51 -2.24
N ASP A 365 -0.53 6.37 -2.49
CA ASP A 365 -0.70 7.10 -3.74
C ASP A 365 0.55 7.96 -4.09
N GLY A 366 1.26 8.46 -3.07
CA GLY A 366 2.51 9.22 -3.22
C GLY A 366 3.62 8.52 -4.02
N VAL A 367 3.57 7.19 -4.17
CA VAL A 367 4.46 6.46 -5.10
C VAL A 367 3.85 6.41 -6.50
N ILE A 368 2.63 5.90 -6.60
CA ILE A 368 2.01 5.51 -7.87
C ILE A 368 1.53 6.70 -8.70
N ASP A 369 1.31 7.85 -8.06
CA ASP A 369 1.04 9.12 -8.72
C ASP A 369 2.29 9.74 -9.33
N ASN A 370 3.47 9.29 -8.90
CA ASN A 370 4.78 9.85 -9.26
C ASN A 370 5.69 8.90 -10.05
N LEU A 371 5.34 7.61 -10.15
CA LEU A 371 6.09 6.61 -10.92
C LEU A 371 5.14 5.71 -11.71
N TRP A 372 5.43 5.49 -12.99
CA TRP A 372 4.70 4.50 -13.78
C TRP A 372 5.06 3.08 -13.32
N ALA A 373 4.14 2.13 -13.52
CA ALA A 373 4.34 0.74 -13.08
C ALA A 373 5.64 0.11 -13.62
N HIS A 374 6.05 0.44 -14.85
CA HIS A 374 7.28 -0.08 -15.44
C HIS A 374 8.53 0.49 -14.74
N GLU A 375 8.52 1.75 -14.32
CA GLU A 375 9.63 2.35 -13.55
C GLU A 375 9.74 1.73 -12.15
N ILE A 376 8.61 1.40 -11.52
CA ILE A 376 8.59 0.69 -10.24
C ILE A 376 9.23 -0.70 -10.40
N VAL A 377 8.86 -1.45 -11.46
CA VAL A 377 9.48 -2.75 -11.76
C VAL A 377 10.98 -2.62 -11.96
N GLU A 378 11.41 -1.68 -12.82
CA GLU A 378 12.83 -1.44 -13.11
C GLU A 378 13.59 -1.10 -11.84
N LYS A 379 13.07 -0.18 -11.00
CA LYS A 379 13.75 0.17 -9.75
C LYS A 379 13.87 -0.96 -8.76
N VAL A 380 12.81 -1.74 -8.54
CA VAL A 380 12.91 -2.89 -7.64
C VAL A 380 13.93 -3.91 -8.12
N CYS A 381 13.94 -4.21 -9.42
CA CYS A 381 14.87 -5.19 -10.00
C CYS A 381 16.32 -4.70 -9.95
N ASP A 382 16.56 -3.46 -10.37
CA ASP A 382 17.90 -2.87 -10.38
C ASP A 382 18.46 -2.72 -8.96
N SER A 383 17.65 -2.30 -7.97
CA SER A 383 18.08 -2.21 -6.58
C SER A 383 18.41 -3.58 -5.97
N LEU A 384 17.64 -4.63 -6.33
CA LEU A 384 17.96 -6.00 -5.92
C LEU A 384 19.28 -6.50 -6.53
N GLU A 385 19.51 -6.23 -7.81
CA GLU A 385 20.75 -6.60 -8.51
C GLU A 385 21.95 -5.87 -7.90
N GLN A 386 21.80 -4.56 -7.65
CA GLN A 386 22.83 -3.72 -7.03
C GLN A 386 23.18 -4.18 -5.60
N TRP A 387 22.17 -4.57 -4.80
CA TRP A 387 22.42 -5.14 -3.48
C TRP A 387 23.20 -6.46 -3.58
N ARG A 388 22.79 -7.35 -4.49
CA ARG A 388 23.41 -8.67 -4.68
C ARG A 388 24.83 -8.58 -5.26
N SER A 389 25.15 -7.56 -6.05
CA SER A 389 26.51 -7.31 -6.57
C SER A 389 27.45 -6.69 -5.54
N GLY A 390 26.93 -6.25 -4.37
CA GLY A 390 27.70 -5.52 -3.37
C GLY A 390 28.00 -4.07 -3.78
N GLU A 391 27.32 -3.55 -4.82
CA GLU A 391 27.44 -2.18 -5.31
C GLU A 391 26.43 -1.24 -4.63
N ALA A 392 25.61 -1.76 -3.71
CA ALA A 392 24.74 -0.93 -2.90
C ALA A 392 25.61 0.06 -2.10
N PRO A 393 25.35 1.37 -2.19
CA PRO A 393 26.07 2.34 -1.41
C PRO A 393 25.94 2.00 0.09
N PRO A 394 26.97 2.26 0.91
CA PRO A 394 26.84 2.12 2.35
C PRO A 394 25.63 2.92 2.80
N SER A 395 24.74 2.29 3.56
CA SER A 395 23.43 2.81 3.92
C SER A 395 23.51 4.30 4.25
N ARG A 396 22.69 5.13 3.57
CA ARG A 396 22.64 6.58 3.79
C ARG A 396 22.12 6.94 5.18
N SER A 397 21.78 5.96 6.01
CA SER A 397 21.34 6.09 7.40
C SER A 397 22.39 6.70 8.35
N HIS A 398 23.61 7.02 7.91
CA HIS A 398 24.62 7.71 8.75
C HIS A 398 25.38 8.90 8.13
N GLN A 399 25.13 9.29 6.87
CA GLN A 399 25.79 10.47 6.29
C GLN A 399 24.80 11.55 5.93
N GLY A 400 24.27 12.18 6.97
CA GLY A 400 23.36 13.30 6.84
C GLY A 400 23.01 13.99 8.16
N GLN A 401 24.01 14.34 9.00
CA GLN A 401 24.16 15.67 9.64
C GLN A 401 25.14 15.67 10.84
N GLY A 402 26.19 16.52 10.75
CA GLY A 402 26.82 17.20 11.90
C GLY A 402 28.02 16.53 12.57
N ALA A 403 29.21 16.66 11.98
CA ALA A 403 30.47 16.42 12.68
C ALA A 403 30.68 17.42 13.83
N VAL A 404 30.76 16.93 15.07
CA VAL A 404 31.63 17.49 16.11
C VAL A 404 32.38 16.31 16.72
N GLY A 405 33.69 16.31 16.49
CA GLY A 405 34.56 15.19 16.78
C GLY A 405 34.67 14.88 18.27
N VAL A 406 34.75 13.59 18.57
CA VAL A 406 35.58 13.07 19.65
C VAL A 406 36.29 11.83 19.09
N GLU A 407 37.60 11.96 18.90
CA GLU A 407 38.50 10.86 18.61
C GLU A 407 38.40 9.82 19.74
N GLY A 408 38.12 8.57 19.38
CA GLY A 408 38.10 7.44 20.29
C GLY A 408 38.49 6.19 19.53
N GLN A 409 39.78 5.87 19.57
CA GLN A 409 40.35 4.64 19.05
C GLN A 409 39.67 3.41 19.66
N GLY A 410 39.35 2.44 18.81
CA GLY A 410 38.78 1.16 19.22
C GLY A 410 38.64 0.24 18.01
N GLU A 411 39.77 -0.29 17.54
CA GLU A 411 39.82 -1.44 16.64
C GLU A 411 39.10 -2.62 17.32
N ASN A 412 37.97 -3.05 16.74
CA ASN A 412 37.40 -4.35 17.03
C ASN A 412 36.78 -4.89 15.74
N GLU A 413 37.63 -5.55 14.94
CA GLU A 413 37.22 -6.53 13.96
C GLU A 413 36.53 -7.69 14.69
N GLY A 414 35.23 -7.56 14.90
CA GLY A 414 34.36 -8.62 15.40
C GLY A 414 33.48 -9.11 14.28
N VAL A 415 33.76 -10.32 13.78
CA VAL A 415 32.92 -11.09 12.86
C VAL A 415 31.52 -11.25 13.49
N VAL A 416 30.56 -10.43 13.04
CA VAL A 416 29.15 -10.60 13.38
C VAL A 416 28.57 -11.55 12.33
N GLY A 417 28.26 -12.79 12.73
CA GLY A 417 27.45 -13.68 11.91
C GLY A 417 26.09 -13.04 11.68
N GLN A 418 25.89 -12.40 10.53
CA GLN A 418 24.60 -11.86 10.14
C GLN A 418 23.67 -13.05 9.87
N SER A 419 22.57 -13.16 10.63
CA SER A 419 21.56 -14.19 10.34
C SER A 419 20.95 -13.91 8.96
N GLU A 420 20.63 -14.94 8.18
CA GLU A 420 20.01 -14.80 6.83
C GLU A 420 18.75 -13.90 6.86
N LYS A 421 17.97 -13.93 7.94
CA LYS A 421 16.80 -13.07 8.15
C LYS A 421 17.17 -11.57 8.27
N GLY A 422 18.33 -11.28 8.86
CA GLY A 422 18.86 -9.92 9.00
C GLY A 422 19.34 -9.34 7.66
N GLU A 423 20.00 -10.15 6.84
CA GLU A 423 20.43 -9.74 5.49
C GLU A 423 19.24 -9.47 4.56
N GLY A 424 18.21 -10.33 4.58
CA GLY A 424 17.00 -10.13 3.78
C GLY A 424 16.23 -8.87 4.17
N LYS A 425 16.19 -8.54 5.47
CA LYS A 425 15.60 -7.29 5.97
C LYS A 425 16.35 -6.07 5.45
N ALA A 426 17.68 -6.03 5.59
CA ALA A 426 18.49 -4.92 5.12
C ALA A 426 18.38 -4.72 3.60
N MET A 427 18.32 -5.81 2.83
CA MET A 427 18.08 -5.79 1.39
C MET A 427 16.75 -5.12 1.03
N MET A 428 15.66 -5.47 1.74
CA MET A 428 14.35 -4.87 1.49
C MET A 428 14.25 -3.43 1.98
N GLU A 429 14.97 -3.05 3.02
CA GLU A 429 15.08 -1.64 3.43
C GLU A 429 15.74 -0.81 2.33
N PHE A 430 16.84 -1.30 1.74
CA PHE A 430 17.49 -0.64 0.60
C PHE A 430 16.57 -0.50 -0.62
N VAL A 431 15.87 -1.58 -1.01
CA VAL A 431 14.92 -1.54 -2.13
C VAL A 431 13.79 -0.53 -1.87
N ALA A 432 13.23 -0.51 -0.66
CA ALA A 432 12.21 0.45 -0.30
C ALA A 432 12.73 1.90 -0.36
N GLU A 433 13.95 2.15 0.13
CA GLU A 433 14.59 3.47 0.13
C GLU A 433 14.80 4.00 -1.29
N GLU A 434 15.33 3.18 -2.20
CA GLU A 434 15.55 3.56 -3.59
C GLU A 434 14.24 3.87 -4.31
N LEU A 435 13.20 3.06 -4.09
CA LEU A 435 11.89 3.30 -4.69
C LEU A 435 11.23 4.58 -4.15
N MET A 436 11.28 4.78 -2.84
CA MET A 436 10.76 5.99 -2.19
C MET A 436 11.48 7.25 -2.68
N GLU A 437 12.81 7.22 -2.79
CA GLU A 437 13.59 8.36 -3.28
C GLU A 437 13.29 8.65 -4.76
N ALA A 438 13.14 7.62 -5.60
CA ALA A 438 12.74 7.79 -6.99
C ALA A 438 11.38 8.52 -7.10
N ALA A 439 10.38 8.10 -6.33
CA ALA A 439 9.08 8.77 -6.27
C ALA A 439 9.20 10.20 -5.73
N ARG A 440 10.02 10.41 -4.69
CA ARG A 440 10.23 11.73 -4.07
C ARG A 440 10.82 12.73 -5.05
N VAL A 441 11.79 12.33 -5.87
CA VAL A 441 12.42 13.19 -6.88
C VAL A 441 11.38 13.74 -7.84
N ILE A 442 10.45 12.90 -8.31
CA ILE A 442 9.35 13.32 -9.19
C ILE A 442 8.32 14.17 -8.42
N ALA A 443 7.93 13.74 -7.22
CA ALA A 443 6.92 14.40 -6.39
C ALA A 443 7.22 15.88 -6.08
N VAL A 444 8.50 16.23 -5.92
CA VAL A 444 8.92 17.61 -5.61
C VAL A 444 9.17 18.47 -6.85
N ASP A 445 9.20 17.89 -8.05
CA ASP A 445 9.44 18.62 -9.30
C ASP A 445 8.12 19.11 -9.93
N PRO A 446 7.85 20.43 -9.94
CA PRO A 446 6.64 20.98 -10.55
C PRO A 446 6.62 20.90 -12.09
N PHE A 447 7.69 20.46 -12.72
CA PHE A 447 7.81 20.30 -14.17
C PHE A 447 7.96 18.85 -14.63
N ALA A 448 8.02 17.89 -13.71
CA ALA A 448 8.10 16.49 -14.06
C ALA A 448 6.83 16.00 -14.77
N GLU A 449 7.00 15.04 -15.67
CA GLU A 449 5.91 14.22 -16.17
C GLU A 449 5.63 13.14 -15.11
N SER A 450 4.36 12.91 -14.81
CA SER A 450 3.93 11.97 -13.79
C SER A 450 2.62 11.29 -14.18
N PRO A 451 2.36 10.06 -13.69
CA PRO A 451 1.07 9.39 -13.87
C PRO A 451 -0.11 10.27 -13.42
N PHE A 452 0.03 10.97 -12.29
CA PHE A 452 -1.01 11.88 -11.80
C PHE A 452 -1.28 13.03 -12.76
N MET A 453 -0.22 13.65 -13.29
CA MET A 453 -0.33 14.73 -14.28
C MET A 453 -1.10 14.24 -15.52
N GLU A 454 -0.73 13.08 -16.06
CA GLU A 454 -1.37 12.47 -17.23
C GLU A 454 -2.86 12.25 -16.97
N HIS A 455 -3.22 11.59 -15.88
CA HIS A 455 -4.62 11.31 -15.54
C HIS A 455 -5.43 12.59 -15.25
N ALA A 456 -4.83 13.57 -14.57
CA ALA A 456 -5.47 14.85 -14.35
C ALA A 456 -5.80 15.55 -15.68
N ILE A 457 -4.90 15.50 -16.67
CA ILE A 457 -5.14 16.07 -18.00
C ILE A 457 -6.27 15.32 -18.73
N GLU A 458 -6.32 13.99 -18.63
CA GLU A 458 -7.40 13.17 -19.19
C GLU A 458 -8.78 13.54 -18.61
N GLU A 459 -8.83 13.85 -17.32
CA GLU A 459 -10.01 14.36 -16.60
C GLU A 459 -10.32 15.85 -16.91
N GLY A 460 -9.56 16.46 -17.83
CA GLY A 460 -9.77 17.84 -18.29
C GLY A 460 -9.18 18.91 -17.37
N LEU A 461 -8.22 18.55 -16.52
CA LEU A 461 -7.62 19.41 -15.52
C LEU A 461 -6.25 19.90 -15.97
N ALA A 462 -6.02 21.20 -15.84
CA ALA A 462 -4.72 21.80 -16.09
C ALA A 462 -3.79 21.56 -14.89
N SER A 463 -3.20 20.36 -14.81
CA SER A 463 -2.19 19.97 -13.83
C SER A 463 -0.83 19.78 -14.50
N GLY A 464 0.26 20.08 -13.79
CA GLY A 464 1.63 19.87 -14.25
C GLY A 464 2.55 19.53 -13.08
N GLY A 465 3.58 18.71 -13.32
CA GLY A 465 4.54 18.28 -12.31
C GLY A 465 4.16 16.97 -11.61
N GLY A 466 5.00 16.55 -10.67
CA GLY A 466 4.66 15.51 -9.71
C GLY A 466 3.59 15.94 -8.70
N LYS A 467 3.02 14.96 -8.00
CA LYS A 467 2.11 15.17 -6.88
C LYS A 467 2.90 15.08 -5.58
N LEU A 468 3.15 16.23 -4.94
CA LEU A 468 3.73 16.26 -3.61
C LEU A 468 2.76 15.65 -2.59
N ASP A 469 3.05 14.43 -2.16
CA ASP A 469 2.30 13.70 -1.15
C ASP A 469 3.19 13.00 -0.10
N ASP A 470 2.58 12.40 0.92
CA ASP A 470 3.24 11.45 1.79
C ASP A 470 3.54 10.19 0.96
N ILE A 471 4.79 9.73 0.99
CA ILE A 471 5.26 8.59 0.19
C ILE A 471 5.61 7.47 1.16
N SER A 472 4.86 6.39 1.09
CA SER A 472 5.01 5.24 1.97
C SER A 472 5.25 3.98 1.16
N VAL A 473 6.37 3.30 1.41
CA VAL A 473 6.75 2.05 0.74
C VAL A 473 7.03 0.97 1.79
N VAL A 474 6.31 -0.14 1.68
CA VAL A 474 6.65 -1.40 2.35
C VAL A 474 7.02 -2.43 1.30
N ALA A 475 8.28 -2.86 1.27
CA ALA A 475 8.77 -3.90 0.39
C ALA A 475 8.94 -5.21 1.16
N ALA A 476 8.53 -6.33 0.56
CA ALA A 476 8.62 -7.64 1.17
C ALA A 476 9.02 -8.69 0.14
N ILE A 477 10.05 -9.48 0.42
CA ILE A 477 10.44 -10.61 -0.43
C ILE A 477 9.96 -11.93 0.18
N CYS A 478 9.29 -12.75 -0.62
CA CYS A 478 8.81 -14.06 -0.18
C CYS A 478 9.99 -15.04 -0.01
N ARG A 479 10.13 -15.60 1.18
CA ARG A 479 11.16 -16.58 1.55
C ARG A 479 10.55 -17.86 2.04
N LYS A 480 11.23 -18.98 1.83
CA LYS A 480 10.90 -20.22 2.52
C LYS A 480 11.33 -20.15 3.98
N ASN A 481 10.51 -20.66 4.90
CA ASN A 481 10.93 -20.89 6.27
C ASN A 481 11.89 -22.07 6.32
N ALA A 482 12.94 -21.94 7.14
CA ALA A 482 13.80 -23.06 7.46
C ALA A 482 12.92 -24.20 8.03
N PRO A 483 13.18 -25.46 7.67
CA PRO A 483 12.47 -26.57 8.29
C PRO A 483 12.64 -26.49 9.82
N PRO A 484 11.59 -26.78 10.59
CA PRO A 484 11.61 -26.69 12.04
C PRO A 484 12.63 -27.62 12.70
#